data_AF-A0A7X7R9F9-F1
#
_entry.id   AF-A0A7X7R9F9-F1
#
_cell.length_a   1.000
_cell.length_b   1.000
_cell.length_c   1.000
_cell.angle_alpha   90.00
_cell.angle_beta   90.00
_cell.angle_gamma   90.00
#
_symmetry.space_group_name_H-M   'P 1'
#
loop_
_entity.id
_entity.type
_entity.pdbx_description
1 polymer ?
#
loop_
_entity_poly.entity_id
_entity_poly.type
_entity_poly.pdbx_seq_one_letter_code
_entity_poly.pdbx_strand_id
1 'polypeptide(L)' 'HRVMRSRLKAADAGYTPERALEQLQRIQHHRVRLNGGEPVAGVSTLSTEQNEVLHALGIEKPAAPEQLALL' A
#
# COMPACT_ATOMS: atom_id res chain seq x y z
N HIS A 1 13.62 0.39 10.97
CA HIS A 1 12.37 -0.40 10.87
C HIS A 1 11.93 -1.04 12.21
N ARG A 2 12.08 -0.37 13.37
CA ARG A 2 11.91 -1.00 14.70
C ARG A 2 10.43 -1.34 14.99
N VAL A 3 9.52 -0.40 14.74
CA VAL A 3 8.07 -0.60 14.91
C VAL A 3 7.55 -1.68 13.97
N MET A 4 7.94 -1.64 12.70
CA MET A 4 7.58 -2.64 11.70
C MET A 4 7.99 -4.05 12.15
N ARG A 5 9.24 -4.23 12.60
CA ARG A 5 9.72 -5.52 13.14
C ARG A 5 8.87 -6.01 14.31
N SER A 6 8.54 -5.13 15.26
CA SER A 6 7.69 -5.48 16.39
C SER A 6 6.30 -5.93 15.96
N ARG A 7 5.68 -5.24 14.99
CA ARG A 7 4.35 -5.59 14.48
C ARG A 7 4.35 -6.91 13.70
N LEU A 8 5.29 -7.09 12.79
CA LEU A 8 5.46 -8.34 12.03
C LEU A 8 5.69 -9.54 12.97
N LYS A 9 6.48 -9.36 14.03
CA LYS A 9 6.70 -10.41 15.04
C LYS A 9 5.44 -10.70 15.85
N ALA A 10 4.69 -9.67 16.24
CA ALA A 10 3.45 -9.85 17.00
C ALA A 10 2.36 -10.56 16.18
N ALA A 11 2.36 -10.36 14.86
CA ALA A 11 1.43 -10.98 13.92
C ALA A 11 1.90 -12.35 13.40
N ASP A 12 3.06 -12.87 13.86
CA ASP A 12 3.72 -14.08 13.36
C ASP A 12 3.81 -14.14 11.82
N ALA A 13 4.07 -12.99 11.19
CA ALA A 13 3.85 -12.82 9.76
C ALA A 13 4.90 -13.50 8.87
N GLY A 14 5.96 -14.09 9.42
CA GLY A 14 7.04 -14.74 8.64
C GLY A 14 7.93 -13.80 7.79
N TYR A 15 7.58 -12.52 7.65
CA TYR A 15 8.33 -11.55 6.87
C TYR A 15 9.42 -10.83 7.67
N THR A 16 10.58 -10.59 7.05
CA THR A 16 11.54 -9.58 7.55
C THR A 16 11.03 -8.17 7.23
N PRO A 17 11.42 -7.14 8.00
CA PRO A 17 11.03 -5.77 7.70
C PRO A 17 11.42 -5.31 6.29
N GLU A 18 12.56 -5.76 5.78
CA GLU A 18 13.06 -5.41 4.46
C GLU A 18 12.20 -6.02 3.35
N ARG A 19 11.76 -7.28 3.50
CA ARG A 19 10.84 -7.94 2.56
C ARG A 19 9.44 -7.34 2.59
N ALA A 20 8.95 -7.00 3.79
CA ALA A 20 7.69 -6.27 3.93
C ALA A 20 7.74 -4.93 3.18
N LEU A 21 8.83 -4.15 3.33
CA LEU A 21 9.00 -2.89 2.60
C LEU A 21 9.08 -3.09 1.09
N GLU A 22 9.81 -4.10 0.61
CA GLU A 22 9.87 -4.43 -0.82
C GLU A 22 8.47 -4.69 -1.40
N GLN A 23 7.65 -5.47 -0.70
CA GLN A 23 6.28 -5.77 -1.14
C GLN A 23 5.40 -4.52 -1.17
N LEU A 24 5.49 -3.66 -0.16
CA LEU A 24 4.72 -2.42 -0.08
C LEU A 24 5.16 -1.38 -1.13
N GLN A 25 6.46 -1.28 -1.41
CA GLN A 25 6.99 -0.36 -2.44
C GLN A 25 6.53 -0.75 -3.86
N ARG A 26 6.22 -2.03 -4.08
CA ARG A 26 5.70 -2.53 -5.36
C ARG A 26 4.21 -2.25 -5.57
N ILE A 27 3.51 -1.72 -4.56
CA ILE A 27 2.11 -1.32 -4.71
C ILE A 27 2.03 -0.18 -5.72
N GLN A 28 1.40 -0.46 -6.86
CA GLN A 28 1.29 0.49 -7.96
C GLN A 28 0.11 1.45 -7.72
N HIS A 29 0.44 2.74 -7.70
CA HIS A 29 -0.54 3.83 -7.77
C HIS A 29 -0.68 4.22 -9.24
N HIS A 30 -1.90 4.17 -9.78
CA HIS A 30 -2.19 4.60 -11.14
C HIS A 30 -3.13 5.80 -11.13
N ARG A 31 -2.95 6.69 -12.11
CA ARG A 31 -3.82 7.84 -12.35
C ARG A 31 -4.24 7.83 -13.80
N VAL A 32 -5.52 7.64 -14.06
CA VAL A 32 -6.08 7.57 -15.42
C VAL A 32 -6.94 8.80 -15.66
N ARG A 33 -6.77 9.43 -16.82
CA ARG A 33 -7.65 10.49 -17.31
C ARG A 33 -8.46 9.93 -18.46
N LEU A 34 -9.78 9.80 -18.30
CA LEU A 34 -10.67 9.51 -19.42
C LEU A 34 -11.20 10.83 -20.01
N ASN A 35 -11.06 10.99 -21.33
CA ASN A 35 -11.76 11.99 -22.14
C ASN A 35 -11.72 13.45 -21.61
N GLY A 36 -10.57 13.89 -21.05
CA GLY A 36 -10.40 15.26 -20.57
C GLY A 36 -11.15 15.59 -19.27
N GLY A 37 -11.77 14.60 -18.63
CA GLY A 37 -12.42 14.75 -17.32
C GLY A 37 -11.45 14.74 -16.14
N GLU A 38 -12.01 14.79 -14.93
CA GLU A 38 -11.23 14.71 -13.70
C GLU A 38 -10.40 13.40 -13.68
N PRO A 39 -9.10 13.48 -13.33
CA PRO A 39 -8.25 12.31 -13.20
C PRO A 39 -8.77 11.40 -12.08
N VAL A 40 -8.99 10.13 -12.41
CA VAL A 40 -9.30 9.11 -11.41
C VAL A 40 -7.98 8.51 -10.94
N ALA A 41 -7.69 8.67 -9.66
CA ALA A 41 -6.59 7.97 -9.01
C ALA A 41 -7.10 6.63 -8.45
N GLY A 42 -6.27 5.60 -8.54
CA GLY A 42 -6.58 4.27 -8.06
C GLY A 42 -5.33 3.53 -7.62
N VAL A 43 -5.51 2.54 -6.76
CA VAL A 43 -4.47 1.57 -6.42
C VAL A 43 -4.80 0.30 -7.17
N SER A 44 -3.83 -0.24 -7.92
CA SER A 44 -4.00 -1.50 -8.62
C SER A 44 -4.30 -2.64 -7.64
N THR A 45 -4.86 -3.76 -8.13
CA THR A 45 -5.19 -4.93 -7.29
C THR A 45 -3.98 -5.36 -6.46
N LEU A 46 -4.11 -5.33 -5.13
CA LEU A 46 -3.07 -5.81 -4.22
C LEU A 46 -2.93 -7.32 -4.33
N SER A 47 -1.69 -7.82 -4.32
CA SER A 47 -1.44 -9.25 -4.21
C SER A 47 -1.82 -9.76 -2.81
N THR A 48 -2.03 -11.08 -2.68
CA THR A 48 -2.27 -11.71 -1.37
C THR A 48 -1.15 -11.39 -0.38
N GLU A 49 0.10 -11.47 -0.84
CA GLU A 49 1.31 -11.18 -0.06
C GLU A 49 1.33 -9.73 0.46
N GLN A 50 0.95 -8.75 -0.38
CA GLN A 50 0.84 -7.35 0.02
C GLN A 50 -0.27 -7.14 1.05
N ASN A 51 -1.39 -7.86 0.91
CA ASN A 51 -2.51 -7.78 1.83
C ASN A 51 -2.17 -8.36 3.20
N GLU A 52 -1.46 -9.48 3.24
CA GLU A 52 -0.93 -10.10 4.46
C GLU A 52 0.05 -9.15 5.19
N VAL A 53 0.97 -8.52 4.45
CA VAL A 53 1.90 -7.55 5.02
C VAL A 53 1.16 -6.33 5.60
N LEU A 54 0.17 -5.79 4.89
CA LEU A 54 -0.65 -4.67 5.39
C LEU A 54 -1.40 -5.06 6.66
N HIS A 55 -2.04 -6.23 6.67
CA HIS A 55 -2.76 -6.76 7.82
C HIS A 55 -1.84 -6.97 9.02
N ALA A 56 -0.66 -7.58 8.83
CA ALA A 56 0.33 -7.79 9.88
C ALA A 56 0.88 -6.48 10.47
N LEU A 57 0.89 -5.40 9.68
CA LEU A 57 1.30 -4.08 10.14
C LEU A 57 0.16 -3.26 10.75
N GLY A 58 -1.08 -3.75 10.69
CA GLY A 58 -2.27 -3.03 11.12
C GLY A 58 -2.50 -1.75 10.31
N ILE A 59 -2.20 -1.81 9.01
CA ILE A 59 -2.34 -0.68 8.07
C ILE A 59 -3.48 -1.00 7.12
N GLU A 60 -4.38 -0.04 6.92
CA GLU A 60 -5.47 -0.18 5.97
C GLU A 60 -4.98 -0.21 4.53
N LYS A 61 -5.82 -0.74 3.62
CA LYS A 61 -5.53 -0.73 2.19
C LYS A 61 -5.21 0.71 1.75
N PRO A 62 -4.13 0.95 0.98
CA PRO A 62 -3.84 2.28 0.46
C PRO A 62 -5.05 2.77 -0.33
N ALA A 63 -5.63 3.89 0.10
CA ALA A 63 -6.68 4.55 -0.63
C ALA A 63 -6.09 5.28 -1.84
N ALA A 64 -6.90 5.53 -2.86
CA ALA A 64 -6.49 6.38 -3.97
C ALA A 64 -6.00 7.73 -3.41
N PRO A 65 -4.86 8.26 -3.88
CA PRO A 65 -4.43 9.58 -3.44
C PRO A 65 -5.54 10.58 -3.78
N GLU A 66 -6.12 11.20 -2.75
CA GLU A 66 -7.04 12.32 -2.94
C GLU A 66 -6.33 13.36 -3.78
N GLN A 67 -6.94 13.71 -4.91
CA GLN A 67 -6.40 14.73 -5.78
C GLN A 67 -6.55 16.07 -5.07
N LEU A 68 -5.45 16.55 -4.46
CA LEU A 68 -5.39 17.91 -3.97
C LEU A 68 -5.68 18.85 -5.14
N ALA A 69 -6.76 19.62 -5.04
CA ALA A 69 -7.07 20.68 -5.99
C ALA A 69 -5.89 21.65 -5.98
N LEU A 70 -5.19 21.76 -7.10
CA LEU A 70 -4.19 22.80 -7.29
C LEU A 70 -4.97 24.11 -7.47
N LEU A 71 -5.01 24.92 -6.42
CA LEU A 71 -5.58 26.27 -6.41
C LEU A 71 -4.72 27.24 -7.24
#